data_AF-A0A4D7DXE1-F1
#
_entry.id   AF-A0A4D7DXE1-F1
#
_cell.length_a   1.000
_cell.length_b   1.000
_cell.length_c   1.000
_cell.angle_alpha   90.00
_cell.angle_beta   90.00
_cell.angle_gamma   90.00
#
_symmetry.space_group_name_H-M   'P 1'
#
loop_
_entity.id
_entity.type
_entity.pdbx_description
1 polymer ?
#
loop_
_entity_poly.entity_id
_entity_poly.type
_entity_poly.pdbx_seq_one_letter_code
_entity_poly.pdbx_strand_id
1 'polypeptide(L)'
;MAQVSSDSVDVRRAFQRHRLASGVTGVPRRSRFVSLFYATECGLKYLLMTAGSLATTGDLKTALTASLGLPKRDIDLHNIEQLCQAAGLLPVDIGTSPLSFTVNGTAFPPYKLHEAARYGVKIADVYVVNVELWLENILDAVETRMATQGI
;
A
#
# COMPACT_ATOMS: atom_id res chain seq x y z
N MET A 1 15.02 24.67 -2.32
CA MET A 1 15.07 23.25 -2.74
C MET A 1 14.92 22.40 -1.51
N ALA A 2 13.82 21.67 -1.35
CA ALA A 2 13.62 20.79 -0.20
C ALA A 2 14.62 19.62 -0.29
N GLN A 3 15.39 19.40 0.78
CA GLN A 3 16.34 18.31 0.87
C GLN A 3 15.54 17.02 1.02
N VAL A 4 15.47 16.23 -0.05
CA VAL A 4 14.80 14.92 -0.06
C VAL A 4 15.53 14.02 0.93
N SER A 5 14.84 13.56 1.99
CA SER A 5 15.47 12.74 3.03
C SER A 5 15.89 11.37 2.47
N SER A 6 16.89 10.74 3.09
CA SER A 6 17.33 9.38 2.76
C SER A 6 16.18 8.37 2.79
N ASP A 7 15.26 8.51 3.74
CA ASP A 7 14.11 7.62 3.90
C ASP A 7 13.17 7.67 2.70
N SER A 8 12.85 8.87 2.19
CA SER A 8 11.95 8.99 1.04
C SER A 8 12.58 8.39 -0.24
N VAL A 9 13.90 8.52 -0.39
CA VAL A 9 14.65 7.86 -1.47
C VAL A 9 14.60 6.34 -1.33
N ASP A 10 14.75 5.82 -0.12
CA ASP A 10 14.70 4.38 0.12
C ASP A 10 13.29 3.79 -0.07
N VAL A 11 12.25 4.52 0.34
CA VAL A 11 10.85 4.15 0.07
C VAL A 11 10.57 4.15 -1.43
N ARG A 12 11.05 5.16 -2.19
CA ARG A 12 10.93 5.19 -3.65
C ARG A 12 11.63 3.99 -4.30
N ARG A 13 12.86 3.67 -3.87
CA ARG A 13 13.61 2.51 -4.38
C ARG A 13 12.90 1.20 -4.05
N ALA A 14 12.34 1.07 -2.84
CA ALA A 14 11.55 -0.09 -2.45
C ALA A 14 10.31 -0.24 -3.34
N PHE A 15 9.56 0.84 -3.56
CA PHE A 15 8.42 0.87 -4.48
C PHE A 15 8.81 0.33 -5.88
N GLN A 16 9.86 0.88 -6.49
CA GLN A 16 10.32 0.46 -7.81
C GLN A 16 10.70 -1.02 -7.86
N ARG A 17 11.43 -1.53 -6.85
CA ARG A 17 11.81 -2.95 -6.78
C ARG A 17 10.60 -3.86 -6.67
N HIS A 18 9.63 -3.50 -5.83
CA HIS A 18 8.41 -4.29 -5.65
C HIS A 18 7.52 -4.27 -6.90
N ARG A 19 7.40 -3.11 -7.55
CA ARG A 19 6.65 -2.97 -8.81
C ARG A 19 7.27 -3.83 -9.91
N LEU A 20 8.59 -3.77 -10.10
CA LEU A 20 9.30 -4.63 -11.04
C LEU A 20 9.11 -6.11 -10.74
N ALA A 21 9.23 -6.51 -9.46
CA ALA A 21 9.04 -7.89 -9.03
C ALA A 21 7.62 -8.42 -9.30
N SER A 22 6.58 -7.58 -9.17
CA SER A 22 5.20 -7.97 -9.48
C SER A 22 4.93 -8.26 -10.96
N GLY A 23 5.76 -7.73 -11.86
CA GLY A 23 5.65 -7.94 -13.31
C GLY A 23 6.43 -9.15 -13.84
N VAL A 24 7.19 -9.85 -12.99
CA VAL A 24 8.00 -11.01 -13.41
C VAL A 24 7.08 -12.21 -13.71
N THR A 25 7.20 -12.73 -14.92
CA THR A 25 6.43 -13.91 -15.37
C THR A 25 6.91 -15.18 -14.65
N GLY A 26 5.99 -16.12 -14.40
CA GLY A 26 6.31 -17.40 -13.77
C GLY A 26 6.53 -17.36 -12.24
N VAL A 27 6.36 -16.20 -11.60
CA VAL A 27 6.39 -16.08 -10.13
C VAL A 27 5.11 -16.69 -9.54
N PRO A 28 5.19 -17.47 -8.44
CA PRO A 28 4.01 -17.97 -7.75
C PRO A 28 3.06 -16.82 -7.38
N ARG A 29 1.74 -17.00 -7.59
CA ARG A 29 0.73 -15.96 -7.32
C ARG A 29 0.86 -15.32 -5.95
N ARG A 30 1.13 -16.13 -4.92
CA ARG A 30 1.38 -15.65 -3.55
C ARG A 30 2.54 -14.64 -3.47
N SER A 31 3.65 -14.92 -4.15
CA SER A 31 4.81 -14.02 -4.19
C SER A 31 4.53 -12.77 -5.03
N ARG A 32 3.75 -12.90 -6.11
CA ARG A 32 3.25 -11.77 -6.88
C ARG A 32 2.37 -10.85 -6.03
N PHE A 33 1.37 -11.40 -5.34
CA PHE A 33 0.51 -10.66 -4.41
C PHE A 33 1.34 -9.90 -3.36
N VAL A 34 2.29 -10.58 -2.70
CA VAL A 34 3.15 -9.92 -1.69
C VAL A 34 3.94 -8.76 -2.32
N SER A 35 4.44 -8.94 -3.54
CA SER A 35 5.15 -7.88 -4.26
C SER A 35 4.24 -6.72 -4.62
N LEU A 36 3.01 -6.99 -5.08
CA LEU A 36 2.00 -5.96 -5.34
C LEU A 36 1.66 -5.18 -4.08
N PHE A 37 1.39 -5.87 -2.98
CA PHE A 37 1.07 -5.24 -1.71
C PHE A 37 2.16 -4.25 -1.27
N TYR A 38 3.43 -4.67 -1.30
CA TYR A 38 4.54 -3.79 -0.93
C TYR A 38 4.81 -2.69 -1.94
N ALA A 39 4.53 -2.91 -3.23
CA ALA A 39 4.57 -1.85 -4.22
C ALA A 39 3.51 -0.78 -3.90
N THR A 40 2.26 -1.19 -3.67
CA THR A 40 1.15 -0.28 -3.35
C THR A 40 1.44 0.50 -2.06
N GLU A 41 1.86 -0.19 -1.00
CA GLU A 41 2.22 0.42 0.28
C GLU A 41 3.35 1.45 0.12
N CYS A 42 4.47 1.07 -0.51
CA CYS A 42 5.59 1.98 -0.68
C CYS A 42 5.26 3.14 -1.62
N GLY A 43 4.47 2.91 -2.67
CA GLY A 43 4.01 3.97 -3.58
C GLY A 43 3.17 5.02 -2.86
N LEU A 44 2.18 4.60 -2.07
CA LEU A 44 1.35 5.50 -1.27
C LEU A 44 2.17 6.26 -0.21
N LYS A 45 3.08 5.56 0.49
CA LYS A 45 3.97 6.21 1.46
C LYS A 45 4.84 7.27 0.79
N TYR A 46 5.44 6.95 -0.35
CA TYR A 46 6.29 7.90 -1.08
C TYR A 46 5.48 9.12 -1.56
N LEU A 47 4.26 8.90 -2.07
CA LEU A 47 3.35 9.97 -2.47
C LEU A 47 3.04 10.91 -1.29
N LEU A 48 2.65 10.35 -0.14
CA LEU A 48 2.34 11.12 1.07
C LEU A 48 3.56 11.85 1.63
N MET A 49 4.71 11.18 1.67
CA MET A 49 5.95 11.78 2.15
C MET A 49 6.38 12.95 1.26
N THR A 50 6.23 12.82 -0.06
CA THR A 50 6.59 13.90 -0.99
C THR A 50 5.60 15.06 -0.91
N ALA A 51 4.30 14.78 -0.90
CA ALA A 51 3.26 15.81 -0.78
C ALA A 51 3.34 16.59 0.54
N GLY A 52 3.66 15.90 1.65
CA GLY A 52 3.80 16.50 2.97
C GLY A 52 5.20 17.01 3.31
N SER A 53 6.18 16.89 2.41
CA SER A 53 7.61 17.17 2.69
C SER A 53 8.12 16.47 3.96
N LEU A 54 7.72 15.21 4.16
CA LEU A 54 8.02 14.43 5.36
C LEU A 54 9.39 13.77 5.23
N ALA A 55 10.24 13.96 6.25
CA ALA A 55 11.60 13.44 6.24
C ALA A 55 11.67 11.97 6.62
N THR A 56 10.73 11.43 7.41
CA THR A 56 10.81 10.04 7.88
C THR A 56 9.48 9.33 7.80
N THR A 57 9.52 8.00 7.81
CA THR A 57 8.31 7.17 7.98
C THR A 57 7.67 7.33 9.36
N GLY A 58 8.43 7.79 10.37
CA GLY A 58 7.91 8.18 11.67
C GLY A 58 7.01 9.42 11.60
N ASP A 59 7.41 10.42 10.82
CA ASP A 59 6.61 11.62 10.56
C ASP A 59 5.34 11.29 9.81
N LEU A 60 5.38 10.30 8.91
CA LEU A 60 4.20 9.81 8.20
C LEU A 60 3.13 9.30 9.16
N LYS A 61 3.48 8.59 10.23
CA LYS A 61 2.50 8.12 11.23
C LYS A 61 1.81 9.30 11.91
N THR A 62 2.54 10.37 12.21
CA THR A 62 2.00 11.60 12.78
C THR A 62 1.09 12.32 11.78
N ALA A 63 1.50 12.43 10.51
CA ALA A 63 0.70 13.03 9.45
C ALA A 63 -0.62 12.28 9.23
N LEU A 64 -0.59 10.94 9.22
CA LEU A 64 -1.78 10.10 9.11
C LEU A 64 -2.74 10.28 10.29
N THR A 65 -2.21 10.38 11.52
CA THR A 65 -3.01 10.66 12.73
C THR A 65 -3.80 11.96 12.53
N ALA A 66 -3.14 13.02 12.07
CA ALA A 66 -3.77 14.32 11.83
C ALA A 66 -4.77 14.29 10.66
N SER A 67 -4.41 13.64 9.55
CA SER A 67 -5.26 13.58 8.35
C SER A 67 -6.52 12.74 8.54
N LEU A 68 -6.44 11.66 9.31
CA LEU A 68 -7.55 10.71 9.50
C LEU A 68 -8.37 10.98 10.77
N GLY A 69 -7.88 11.84 11.68
CA GLY A 69 -8.52 12.10 12.96
C GLY A 69 -8.56 10.89 13.89
N LEU A 70 -7.68 9.90 13.66
CA LEU A 70 -7.59 8.67 14.45
C LEU A 70 -6.46 8.79 15.48
N PRO A 71 -6.56 8.16 16.66
CA PRO A 71 -5.45 8.17 17.62
C PRO A 71 -4.27 7.37 17.05
N LYS A 72 -3.04 7.78 17.40
CA LYS A 72 -1.79 7.19 16.87
C LYS A 72 -1.68 5.66 17.02
N ARG A 73 -2.34 5.07 18.04
CA ARG A 73 -2.38 3.62 18.26
C ARG A 73 -3.18 2.86 17.19
N ASP A 74 -4.12 3.52 16.52
CA ASP A 74 -4.99 2.94 15.50
C ASP A 74 -4.46 3.19 14.07
N ILE A 75 -3.31 3.87 13.95
CA ILE A 75 -2.60 4.05 12.68
C ILE A 75 -1.67 2.86 12.43
N ASP A 76 -1.93 2.14 11.34
CA ASP A 76 -1.09 1.06 10.82
C ASP A 76 -0.51 1.50 9.47
N LEU A 77 0.82 1.54 9.37
CA LEU A 77 1.52 1.93 8.14
C LEU A 77 1.44 0.87 7.04
N HIS A 78 0.85 -0.29 7.31
CA HIS A 78 0.51 -1.30 6.32
C HIS A 78 -0.96 -1.22 5.89
N ASN A 79 -1.77 -0.38 6.53
CA ASN A 79 -3.18 -0.25 6.18
C ASN A 79 -3.34 0.60 4.91
N ILE A 80 -3.47 -0.09 3.78
CA ILE A 80 -3.64 0.50 2.44
C ILE A 80 -4.84 1.44 2.38
N GLU A 81 -5.94 1.15 3.07
CA GLU A 81 -7.12 2.02 3.05
C GLU A 81 -6.86 3.36 3.75
N GLN A 82 -6.19 3.32 4.92
CA GLN A 82 -5.75 4.54 5.62
C GLN A 82 -4.81 5.38 4.75
N LEU A 83 -3.88 4.72 4.04
CA LEU A 83 -2.93 5.38 3.15
C LEU A 83 -3.64 5.99 1.92
N CYS A 84 -4.58 5.27 1.29
CA CYS A 84 -5.38 5.79 0.17
C CYS A 84 -6.21 7.00 0.58
N GLN A 85 -6.88 6.92 1.74
CA GLN A 85 -7.70 8.01 2.26
C GLN A 85 -6.85 9.26 2.52
N ALA A 86 -5.69 9.11 3.16
CA ALA A 86 -4.78 10.24 3.40
C ALA A 86 -4.17 10.79 2.10
N ALA A 87 -3.97 9.95 1.08
CA ALA A 87 -3.49 10.36 -0.23
C ALA A 87 -4.59 11.04 -1.09
N GLY A 88 -5.84 11.03 -0.60
CA GLY A 88 -6.99 11.57 -1.32
C GLY A 88 -7.41 10.74 -2.53
N LEU A 89 -7.06 9.45 -2.57
CA LEU A 89 -7.51 8.53 -3.61
C LEU A 89 -8.95 8.09 -3.29
N LEU A 90 -9.87 8.37 -4.21
CA LEU A 90 -11.30 8.14 -3.99
C LEU A 90 -11.69 6.74 -4.45
N PRO A 91 -12.78 6.14 -3.91
CA PRO A 91 -13.26 4.83 -4.36
C PRO A 91 -13.55 4.73 -5.86
N VAL A 92 -13.85 5.85 -6.52
CA VAL A 92 -14.03 5.91 -7.99
C VAL A 92 -12.72 5.64 -8.74
N ASP A 93 -11.57 5.95 -8.15
CA ASP A 93 -10.25 5.79 -8.77
C ASP A 93 -9.66 4.40 -8.51
N ILE A 94 -9.92 3.85 -7.32
CA ILE A 94 -9.26 2.63 -6.84
C ILE A 94 -10.19 1.42 -6.74
N GLY A 95 -11.49 1.62 -6.92
CA GLY A 95 -12.52 0.60 -6.73
C GLY A 95 -12.86 0.34 -5.26
N THR A 96 -13.75 -0.63 -5.04
CA THR A 96 -14.19 -1.03 -3.69
C THR A 96 -13.15 -1.90 -3.02
N SER A 97 -12.78 -1.51 -1.78
CA SER A 97 -11.91 -2.33 -0.92
C SER A 97 -12.51 -3.72 -0.74
N PRO A 98 -11.72 -4.80 -0.94
CA PRO A 98 -12.14 -6.16 -0.63
C PRO A 98 -12.65 -6.27 0.82
N LEU A 99 -13.61 -7.15 1.06
CA LEU A 99 -14.07 -7.44 2.43
C LEU A 99 -13.00 -8.20 3.23
N SER A 100 -13.25 -8.50 4.50
CA SER A 100 -12.37 -9.34 5.31
C SER A 100 -12.14 -10.73 4.71
N PHE A 101 -10.99 -11.33 5.02
CA PHE A 101 -10.74 -12.75 4.79
C PHE A 101 -10.78 -13.51 6.10
N THR A 102 -11.08 -14.80 6.04
CA THR A 102 -11.17 -15.64 7.25
C THR A 102 -10.00 -16.61 7.35
N VAL A 103 -9.40 -16.69 8.53
CA VAL A 103 -8.39 -17.70 8.89
C VAL A 103 -8.89 -18.43 10.14
N ASN A 104 -9.09 -19.74 10.05
CA ASN A 104 -9.58 -20.56 11.16
C ASN A 104 -10.82 -19.97 11.86
N GLY A 105 -11.79 -19.46 11.08
CA GLY A 105 -13.02 -18.85 11.59
C GLY A 105 -12.88 -17.42 12.12
N THR A 106 -11.68 -16.85 12.18
CA THR A 106 -11.45 -15.45 12.57
C THR A 106 -11.34 -14.58 11.32
N ALA A 107 -12.13 -13.51 11.26
CA ALA A 107 -12.09 -12.54 10.17
C ALA A 107 -10.98 -11.51 10.40
N PHE A 108 -10.17 -11.28 9.37
CA PHE A 108 -9.07 -10.32 9.33
C PHE A 108 -9.33 -9.26 8.26
N PRO A 109 -8.94 -8.01 8.51
CA PRO A 109 -9.06 -6.96 7.50
C PRO A 109 -8.11 -7.22 6.32
N PRO A 110 -8.43 -6.74 5.10
CA PRO A 110 -7.68 -7.05 3.88
C PRO A 110 -6.19 -6.73 3.98
N TYR A 111 -5.85 -5.64 4.67
CA TYR A 111 -4.46 -5.23 4.83
C TYR A 111 -3.64 -6.21 5.68
N LYS A 112 -4.22 -7.19 6.38
CA LYS A 112 -3.46 -8.27 7.06
C LYS A 112 -3.13 -9.44 6.13
N LEU A 113 -3.58 -9.39 4.88
CA LEU A 113 -3.36 -10.46 3.92
C LEU A 113 -1.87 -10.68 3.63
N HIS A 114 -1.04 -9.63 3.64
CA HIS A 114 0.40 -9.77 3.44
C HIS A 114 1.08 -10.59 4.54
N GLU A 115 0.63 -10.48 5.80
CA GLU A 115 1.17 -11.27 6.91
C GLU A 115 0.77 -12.74 6.75
N ALA A 116 -0.51 -12.99 6.49
CA ALA A 116 -1.02 -14.33 6.25
C ALA A 116 -0.33 -15.00 5.05
N ALA A 117 -0.12 -14.24 3.98
CA ALA A 117 0.64 -14.64 2.80
C ALA A 117 2.15 -14.69 3.03
N ARG A 118 2.72 -14.16 4.11
CA ARG A 118 4.14 -14.41 4.46
C ARG A 118 4.29 -15.71 5.24
N TYR A 119 3.34 -16.02 6.12
CA TYR A 119 3.39 -17.18 7.02
C TYR A 119 2.74 -18.46 6.48
N GLY A 120 2.24 -18.46 5.24
CA GLY A 120 1.78 -19.68 4.56
C GLY A 120 0.37 -20.09 4.89
N VAL A 121 -0.44 -19.15 5.37
CA VAL A 121 -1.86 -19.35 5.57
C VAL A 121 -2.54 -19.61 4.22
N LYS A 122 -3.36 -20.65 4.15
CA LYS A 122 -4.19 -20.94 2.97
C LYS A 122 -5.37 -19.98 2.93
N ILE A 123 -5.53 -19.32 1.80
CA ILE A 123 -6.57 -18.31 1.56
C ILE A 123 -7.19 -18.63 0.21
N ALA A 124 -8.48 -18.37 0.06
CA ALA A 124 -9.19 -18.66 -1.18
C ALA A 124 -8.57 -17.87 -2.35
N ASP A 125 -8.21 -18.57 -3.43
CA ASP A 125 -7.58 -17.94 -4.60
C ASP A 125 -8.44 -16.83 -5.20
N VAL A 126 -9.76 -16.98 -5.21
CA VAL A 126 -10.70 -15.96 -5.68
C VAL A 126 -10.55 -14.67 -4.89
N TYR A 127 -10.37 -14.77 -3.57
CA TYR A 127 -10.15 -13.60 -2.72
C TYR A 127 -8.81 -12.93 -3.04
N VAL A 128 -7.74 -13.72 -3.21
CA VAL A 128 -6.42 -13.20 -3.58
C VAL A 128 -6.48 -12.46 -4.92
N VAL A 129 -7.16 -13.01 -5.93
CA VAL A 129 -7.33 -12.37 -7.24
C VAL A 129 -8.05 -11.02 -7.12
N ASN A 130 -9.12 -10.95 -6.34
CA ASN A 130 -9.84 -9.69 -6.13
C ASN A 130 -8.97 -8.63 -5.45
N VAL A 131 -8.16 -9.04 -4.47
CA VAL A 131 -7.22 -8.12 -3.81
C VAL A 131 -6.11 -7.69 -4.75
N GLU A 132 -5.56 -8.58 -5.58
CA GLU A 132 -4.56 -8.23 -6.59
C GLU A 132 -5.10 -7.18 -7.57
N LEU A 133 -6.32 -7.34 -8.08
CA LEU A 133 -6.96 -6.36 -8.96
C LEU A 133 -7.14 -5.00 -8.29
N TRP A 134 -7.58 -5.00 -7.04
CA TRP A 134 -7.72 -3.77 -6.26
C TRP A 134 -6.37 -3.07 -6.03
N LEU A 135 -5.31 -3.82 -5.72
CA LEU A 135 -3.96 -3.28 -5.55
C LEU A 135 -3.37 -2.70 -6.84
N GLU A 136 -3.65 -3.32 -7.99
CA GLU A 136 -3.24 -2.80 -9.31
C GLU A 136 -3.95 -1.48 -9.62
N ASN A 137 -5.27 -1.37 -9.37
CA ASN A 137 -5.99 -0.11 -9.56
C ASN A 137 -5.41 1.03 -8.69
N ILE A 138 -5.05 0.72 -7.44
CA ILE A 138 -4.39 1.71 -6.57
C ILE A 138 -3.02 2.10 -7.15
N LEU A 139 -2.23 1.14 -7.62
CA LEU A 139 -0.93 1.41 -8.21
C LEU A 139 -1.04 2.32 -9.44
N ASP A 140 -2.00 2.06 -10.32
CA ASP A 140 -2.26 2.89 -11.50
C ASP A 140 -2.65 4.33 -11.10
N ALA A 141 -3.49 4.48 -10.06
CA ALA A 141 -3.85 5.78 -9.51
C ALA A 141 -2.64 6.51 -8.89
N VAL A 142 -1.78 5.79 -8.18
CA VAL A 142 -0.54 6.32 -7.58
C VAL A 142 0.43 6.79 -8.66
N GLU A 143 0.68 5.98 -9.68
CA GLU A 143 1.56 6.31 -10.81
C GLU A 143 1.03 7.55 -11.57
N THR A 144 -0.28 7.60 -11.81
CA THR A 144 -0.96 8.77 -12.42
C THR A 144 -0.76 10.02 -11.59
N ARG A 145 -0.89 9.92 -10.26
CA ARG A 145 -0.72 11.04 -9.33
C ARG A 145 0.71 11.53 -9.30
N MET A 146 1.69 10.62 -9.26
CA MET A 146 3.12 10.96 -9.29
C MET A 146 3.49 11.67 -10.59
N ALA A 147 3.03 11.17 -11.74
CA ALA A 147 3.24 11.80 -13.03
C ALA A 147 2.65 13.22 -13.07
N THR A 148 1.43 13.41 -12.54
CA THR A 148 0.76 14.72 -12.49
C THR A 148 1.51 15.72 -11.59
N GLN A 149 2.15 15.25 -10.52
CA GLN A 149 2.90 16.09 -9.58
C GLN A 149 4.38 16.29 -9.97
N GLY A 150 4.86 15.61 -11.02
CA GLY A 150 6.25 15.69 -11.47
C GLY A 150 7.26 15.03 -10.52
N ILE A 151 6.86 13.93 -9.86
CA ILE A 151 7.65 13.21 -8.84
C ILE A 151 8.22 11.88 -9.38
#